data_AF-A0A2E5K5M2-F1
#
_entry.id   AF-A0A2E5K5M2-F1
#
_cell.length_a   1.000
_cell.length_b   1.000
_cell.length_c   1.000
_cell.angle_alpha   90.00
_cell.angle_beta   90.00
_cell.angle_gamma   90.00
#
_symmetry.space_group_name_H-M   'P 1'
#
loop_
_entity.id
_entity.type
_entity.pdbx_description
1 polymer ?
#
loop_
_entity_poly.entity_id
_entity_poly.type
_entity_poly.pdbx_seq_one_letter_code
_entity_poly.pdbx_strand_id
1 'polypeptide(L)'
;MPRRFSFPCLESRRKAAPTVFFLQRCFPSEFALGFNLILHKIKMSSKKPIYMIAACSENRAIGKEGGGLPWSISEDTAYWTEKVTGGIIIEGRRCFEELGGPFPNTDTIVLSRNPDFSLDNAYTAVSMESAIELAQNLGGEGPIWICGGPAVYQAGMPLAEKLYLTQVYDEVEGVAFFPDWRADFAVELDRRDSSDENYSYSFLVLTRGN
;
A
#
# COMPACT_ATOMS: atom_id res chain seq x y z
N MET A 1 -47.47 26.66 17.96
CA MET A 1 -48.39 27.66 17.36
C MET A 1 -47.55 28.67 16.58
N PRO A 2 -48.11 29.30 15.53
CA PRO A 2 -47.92 29.06 14.09
C PRO A 2 -46.78 29.92 13.48
N ARG A 3 -46.29 29.77 12.24
CA ARG A 3 -46.98 30.05 10.96
C ARG A 3 -46.14 29.55 9.77
N ARG A 4 -46.84 29.00 8.77
CA ARG A 4 -46.41 28.98 7.35
C ARG A 4 -46.18 30.42 6.87
N PHE A 5 -45.21 30.65 5.98
CA PHE A 5 -45.40 31.53 4.82
C PHE A 5 -44.41 31.16 3.70
N SER A 6 -44.88 31.46 2.50
CA SER A 6 -44.56 30.91 1.19
C SER A 6 -43.41 31.64 0.48
N PHE A 7 -42.88 30.99 -0.56
CA PHE A 7 -41.93 31.49 -1.58
C PHE A 7 -42.36 32.84 -2.23
N PRO A 8 -41.39 33.57 -2.84
CA PRO A 8 -41.31 33.49 -4.30
C PRO A 8 -39.89 33.51 -4.91
N CYS A 9 -39.84 32.99 -6.14
CA CYS A 9 -38.79 33.06 -7.15
C CYS A 9 -38.65 34.48 -7.75
N LEU A 10 -37.43 34.90 -8.13
CA LEU A 10 -37.04 35.47 -9.44
C LEU A 10 -35.82 36.41 -9.41
N GLU A 11 -34.85 36.06 -10.27
CA GLU A 11 -34.05 36.88 -11.18
C GLU A 11 -33.09 38.01 -10.74
N SER A 12 -31.82 37.73 -11.08
CA SER A 12 -30.88 38.58 -11.83
C SER A 12 -30.29 39.84 -11.17
N ARG A 13 -28.94 39.90 -11.15
CA ARG A 13 -28.14 41.09 -11.51
C ARG A 13 -26.63 40.78 -11.57
N ARG A 14 -26.11 40.83 -12.81
CA ARG A 14 -24.87 41.46 -13.33
C ARG A 14 -23.53 41.38 -12.54
N LYS A 15 -22.56 40.74 -13.20
CA LYS A 15 -21.16 41.16 -13.53
C LYS A 15 -20.30 41.84 -12.46
N ALA A 16 -19.14 41.23 -12.16
CA ALA A 16 -17.81 41.82 -12.38
C ALA A 16 -16.69 40.77 -12.22
N ALA A 17 -15.82 40.65 -13.23
CA ALA A 17 -14.45 40.16 -13.10
C ALA A 17 -13.54 41.40 -12.92
N PRO A 18 -12.44 41.33 -12.16
CA PRO A 18 -11.08 41.23 -12.75
C PRO A 18 -10.14 40.39 -11.82
N THR A 19 -8.88 40.02 -12.05
CA THR A 19 -7.71 40.80 -12.50
C THR A 19 -6.49 39.85 -12.67
N VAL A 20 -6.46 38.92 -13.62
CA VAL A 20 -5.18 38.27 -14.03
C VAL A 20 -5.26 37.89 -15.51
N PHE A 21 -5.47 38.87 -16.38
CA PHE A 21 -5.43 38.68 -17.82
C PHE A 21 -4.70 39.86 -18.45
N PHE A 22 -3.46 40.10 -18.04
CA PHE A 22 -2.57 41.02 -18.73
C PHE A 22 -1.13 40.65 -18.40
N LEU A 23 -0.56 39.77 -19.22
CA LEU A 23 0.85 39.76 -19.69
C LEU A 23 1.06 38.48 -20.52
N GLN A 24 0.37 38.40 -21.65
CA GLN A 24 0.70 37.45 -22.72
C GLN A 24 0.94 38.29 -23.97
N ARG A 25 2.16 38.79 -24.11
CA ARG A 25 2.62 39.43 -25.34
C ARG A 25 4.12 39.20 -25.51
N CYS A 26 4.44 38.60 -26.65
CA CYS A 26 5.78 38.28 -27.19
C CYS A 26 6.42 36.97 -26.72
N PHE A 27 5.91 35.84 -27.20
CA PHE A 27 6.74 34.67 -27.56
C PHE A 27 6.18 34.02 -28.84
N PRO A 28 7.03 33.68 -29.83
CA PRO A 28 6.59 33.13 -31.12
C PRO A 28 5.95 31.74 -30.97
N SER A 29 4.90 31.50 -31.76
CA SER A 29 3.93 30.41 -31.66
C SER A 29 4.41 29.01 -32.07
N GLU A 30 5.72 28.79 -32.24
CA GLU A 30 6.27 27.47 -32.59
C GLU A 30 6.93 26.73 -31.40
N PHE A 31 7.19 27.42 -30.28
CA PHE A 31 7.78 26.78 -29.08
C PHE A 31 6.75 26.23 -28.07
N ALA A 32 5.47 26.63 -28.17
CA ALA A 32 4.43 26.22 -27.23
C ALA A 32 3.97 24.76 -27.39
N LEU A 33 4.14 24.15 -28.57
CA LEU A 33 3.88 22.72 -28.77
C LEU A 33 4.99 21.85 -28.18
N GLY A 34 6.24 22.31 -28.20
CA GLY A 34 7.38 21.59 -27.63
C GLY A 34 7.37 21.57 -26.09
N PHE A 35 6.98 22.68 -25.46
CA PHE A 35 7.00 22.77 -24.00
C PHE A 35 5.90 21.94 -23.32
N ASN A 36 4.71 21.88 -23.90
CA ASN A 36 3.63 21.03 -23.38
C ASN A 36 3.90 19.53 -23.61
N LEU A 37 4.60 19.16 -24.69
CA LEU A 37 5.01 17.78 -24.94
C LEU A 37 6.16 17.35 -24.00
N ILE A 38 7.05 18.29 -23.67
CA ILE A 38 8.13 18.08 -22.70
C ILE A 38 7.57 17.97 -21.28
N LEU A 39 6.58 18.76 -20.88
CA LEU A 39 5.90 18.60 -19.58
C LEU A 39 5.04 17.32 -19.52
N HIS A 40 4.44 16.86 -20.62
CA HIS A 40 3.76 15.55 -20.67
C HIS A 40 4.74 14.37 -20.63
N LYS A 41 5.94 14.50 -21.19
CA LYS A 41 7.02 13.50 -21.06
C LYS A 41 7.74 13.54 -19.71
N ILE A 42 7.74 14.69 -19.03
CA ILE A 42 8.34 14.91 -17.70
C ILE A 42 7.32 14.73 -16.57
N LYS A 43 6.08 14.34 -16.86
CA LYS A 43 5.36 13.44 -15.94
C LYS A 43 5.97 12.03 -16.08
N MET A 44 7.27 11.92 -15.80
CA MET A 44 7.84 10.66 -15.41
C MET A 44 7.07 10.26 -14.16
N SER A 45 6.10 9.38 -14.32
CA SER A 45 5.52 8.63 -13.21
C SER A 45 6.72 8.01 -12.49
N SER A 46 7.14 8.60 -11.37
CA SER A 46 8.11 7.96 -10.50
C SER A 46 7.49 6.62 -10.12
N LYS A 47 8.18 5.51 -10.42
CA LYS A 47 7.68 4.19 -10.05
C LYS A 47 7.29 4.20 -8.58
N LYS A 48 6.13 3.61 -8.26
CA LYS A 48 5.69 3.41 -6.89
C LYS A 48 6.76 2.60 -6.17
N PRO A 49 7.23 3.02 -4.99
CA PRO A 49 8.21 2.25 -4.24
C PRO A 49 7.60 0.93 -3.76
N ILE A 50 8.44 -0.09 -3.58
CA ILE A 50 8.01 -1.43 -3.18
C ILE A 50 8.45 -1.68 -1.74
N TYR A 51 7.49 -1.89 -0.85
CA TYR A 51 7.72 -2.17 0.56
C TYR A 51 7.14 -3.52 0.95
N MET A 52 7.70 -4.11 1.99
CA MET A 52 7.17 -5.30 2.62
C MET A 52 6.72 -4.95 4.04
N ILE A 53 5.60 -5.51 4.47
CA ILE A 53 5.14 -5.40 5.85
C ILE A 53 4.79 -6.79 6.38
N ALA A 54 5.28 -7.13 7.57
CA ALA A 54 5.06 -8.44 8.19
C ALA A 54 5.10 -8.33 9.71
N ALA A 55 4.43 -9.26 10.39
CA ALA A 55 4.60 -9.52 11.82
C ALA A 55 5.12 -10.95 11.99
N CYS A 56 6.22 -11.14 12.72
CA CYS A 56 6.79 -12.47 12.97
C CYS A 56 7.36 -12.61 14.38
N SER A 57 7.36 -13.84 14.91
CA SER A 57 7.98 -14.21 16.19
C SER A 57 9.52 -14.27 16.09
N GLU A 58 10.23 -14.52 17.19
CA GLU A 58 11.71 -14.63 17.19
C GLU A 58 12.20 -15.74 16.27
N ASN A 59 11.49 -16.88 16.28
CA ASN A 59 11.71 -18.01 15.38
C ASN A 59 11.09 -17.82 13.98
N ARG A 60 10.68 -16.59 13.62
CA ARG A 60 10.13 -16.15 12.32
C ARG A 60 8.76 -16.71 11.94
N ALA A 61 8.02 -17.31 12.87
CA ALA A 61 6.69 -17.81 12.56
C ALA A 61 5.72 -16.64 12.25
N ILE A 62 4.86 -16.84 11.26
CA ILE A 62 3.88 -15.86 10.75
C ILE A 62 2.48 -16.45 10.57
N GLY A 63 2.27 -17.67 11.04
CA GLY A 63 0.96 -18.30 10.92
C GLY A 63 0.87 -19.57 11.75
N LYS A 64 -0.31 -19.81 12.31
CA LYS A 64 -0.64 -21.03 13.07
C LYS A 64 -1.45 -22.02 12.24
N GLU A 65 -1.59 -23.23 12.76
CA GLU A 65 -2.54 -24.19 12.22
C GLU A 65 -3.97 -23.62 12.25
N GLY A 66 -4.73 -23.84 11.18
CA GLY A 66 -6.07 -23.26 11.02
C GLY A 66 -6.14 -21.84 10.45
N GLY A 67 -5.00 -21.16 10.27
CA GLY A 67 -4.92 -19.84 9.63
C GLY A 67 -4.81 -18.66 10.61
N GLY A 68 -4.37 -17.52 10.08
CA GLY A 68 -4.12 -16.30 10.83
C GLY A 68 -2.87 -16.34 11.72
N LEU A 69 -2.64 -15.23 12.44
CA LEU A 69 -1.50 -15.08 13.34
C LEU A 69 -1.70 -15.87 14.66
N PRO A 70 -0.61 -16.32 15.30
CA PRO A 70 -0.68 -17.02 16.59
C PRO A 70 -1.02 -16.09 17.76
N TRP A 71 -0.81 -14.78 17.59
CA TRP A 71 -1.16 -13.74 18.56
C TRP A 71 -2.33 -12.87 18.07
N SER A 72 -2.82 -12.02 18.98
CA SER A 72 -3.78 -10.95 18.70
C SER A 72 -3.28 -9.67 19.35
N ILE A 73 -2.53 -8.87 18.60
CA ILE A 73 -1.94 -7.61 19.07
C ILE A 73 -2.67 -6.47 18.37
N SER A 74 -3.52 -5.74 19.11
CA SER A 74 -4.34 -4.67 18.54
C SER A 74 -3.49 -3.52 17.97
N GLU A 75 -2.35 -3.22 18.60
CA GLU A 75 -1.44 -2.19 18.12
C GLU A 75 -0.81 -2.55 16.77
N ASP A 76 -0.45 -3.83 16.57
CA ASP A 76 0.08 -4.33 15.30
C ASP A 76 -0.96 -4.24 14.18
N THR A 77 -2.20 -4.63 14.47
CA THR A 77 -3.31 -4.50 13.50
C THR A 77 -3.56 -3.04 13.11
N ALA A 78 -3.52 -2.12 14.08
CA ALA A 78 -3.66 -0.69 13.83
C ALA A 78 -2.48 -0.13 13.02
N TYR A 79 -1.25 -0.53 13.36
CA TYR A 79 -0.05 -0.15 12.63
C TYR A 79 -0.08 -0.63 11.19
N TRP A 80 -0.39 -1.91 10.96
CA TRP A 80 -0.53 -2.49 9.63
C TRP A 80 -1.58 -1.72 8.80
N THR A 81 -2.75 -1.49 9.39
CA THR A 81 -3.85 -0.72 8.77
C THR A 81 -3.39 0.67 8.35
N GLU A 82 -2.71 1.40 9.25
CA GLU A 82 -2.17 2.73 8.98
C GLU A 82 -1.20 2.72 7.80
N LYS A 83 -0.30 1.72 7.72
CA LYS A 83 0.72 1.66 6.66
C LYS A 83 0.15 1.31 5.30
N VAL A 84 -0.76 0.34 5.23
CA VAL A 84 -1.25 -0.17 3.95
C VAL A 84 -2.32 0.70 3.31
N THR A 85 -3.07 1.47 4.12
CA THR A 85 -4.16 2.33 3.64
C THR A 85 -3.68 3.31 2.56
N GLY A 86 -4.39 3.37 1.43
CA GLY A 86 -4.04 4.21 0.28
C GLY A 86 -2.89 3.67 -0.58
N GLY A 87 -2.33 2.52 -0.24
CA GLY A 87 -1.39 1.77 -1.07
C GLY A 87 -2.06 0.65 -1.88
N ILE A 88 -1.21 -0.16 -2.53
CA ILE A 88 -1.61 -1.34 -3.29
C ILE A 88 -1.07 -2.57 -2.58
N ILE A 89 -1.94 -3.49 -2.17
CA ILE A 89 -1.56 -4.74 -1.50
C ILE A 89 -1.30 -5.83 -2.55
N ILE A 90 -0.18 -6.53 -2.42
CA ILE A 90 0.12 -7.78 -3.11
C ILE A 90 0.18 -8.89 -2.07
N GLU A 91 -0.67 -9.89 -2.21
CA GLU A 91 -0.72 -11.04 -1.32
C GLU A 91 -1.07 -12.34 -2.04
N GLY A 92 -0.92 -13.46 -1.34
CA GLY A 92 -1.23 -14.79 -1.87
C GLY A 92 -2.69 -15.15 -1.64
N ARG A 93 -3.24 -15.99 -2.53
CA ARG A 93 -4.64 -16.46 -2.46
C ARG A 93 -5.09 -16.91 -1.07
N ARG A 94 -4.28 -17.69 -0.36
CA ARG A 94 -4.62 -18.18 0.99
C ARG A 94 -4.69 -17.04 2.02
N CYS A 95 -3.81 -16.04 1.93
CA CYS A 95 -3.83 -14.88 2.82
C CYS A 95 -5.13 -14.08 2.60
N PHE A 96 -5.48 -13.84 1.33
CA PHE A 96 -6.72 -13.18 0.95
C PHE A 96 -7.98 -13.92 1.46
N GLU A 97 -8.00 -15.26 1.32
CA GLU A 97 -9.08 -16.11 1.84
C GLU A 97 -9.18 -16.03 3.37
N GLU A 98 -8.06 -16.00 4.08
CA GLU A 98 -8.02 -15.88 5.55
C GLU A 98 -8.47 -14.49 6.05
N LEU A 99 -8.17 -13.42 5.29
CA LEU A 99 -8.63 -12.06 5.58
C LEU A 99 -10.11 -11.82 5.23
N GLY A 100 -10.71 -12.70 4.42
CA GLY A 100 -12.11 -12.63 4.03
C GLY A 100 -12.43 -11.61 2.94
N GLY A 101 -11.42 -11.07 2.25
CA GLY A 101 -11.59 -10.13 1.13
C GLY A 101 -10.52 -9.03 1.06
N PRO A 102 -10.67 -8.09 0.11
CA PRO A 102 -9.74 -6.98 -0.05
C PRO A 102 -9.83 -6.02 1.15
N PHE A 103 -8.71 -5.44 1.53
CA PHE A 103 -8.69 -4.50 2.65
C PHE A 103 -9.29 -3.14 2.23
N PRO A 104 -10.15 -2.50 3.06
CA PRO A 104 -10.79 -1.24 2.70
C PRO A 104 -9.78 -0.14 2.34
N ASN A 105 -10.12 0.68 1.35
CA ASN A 105 -9.29 1.80 0.88
C ASN A 105 -7.90 1.38 0.38
N THR A 106 -7.80 0.17 -0.19
CA THR A 106 -6.62 -0.33 -0.89
C THR A 106 -7.04 -1.00 -2.19
N ASP A 107 -6.17 -0.96 -3.20
CA ASP A 107 -6.25 -1.91 -4.30
C ASP A 107 -5.56 -3.20 -3.85
N THR A 108 -6.16 -4.36 -4.11
CA THR A 108 -5.59 -5.66 -3.74
C THR A 108 -5.31 -6.50 -4.99
N ILE A 109 -4.09 -7.02 -5.10
CA ILE A 109 -3.65 -7.94 -6.15
C ILE A 109 -3.32 -9.29 -5.51
N VAL A 110 -4.06 -10.32 -5.91
CA VAL A 110 -3.94 -11.67 -5.39
C VAL A 110 -3.12 -12.53 -6.34
N LEU A 111 -2.01 -13.06 -5.84
CA LEU A 111 -1.19 -14.04 -6.53
C LEU A 111 -1.85 -15.42 -6.50
N SER A 112 -2.11 -15.95 -7.69
CA SER A 112 -2.67 -17.29 -7.91
C SER A 112 -1.97 -17.98 -9.06
N ARG A 113 -1.67 -19.27 -8.90
CA ARG A 113 -1.16 -20.11 -10.00
C ARG A 113 -2.27 -20.56 -10.96
N ASN A 114 -3.53 -20.39 -10.58
CA ASN A 114 -4.66 -20.68 -11.45
C ASN A 114 -4.97 -19.42 -12.29
N PRO A 115 -4.71 -19.43 -13.60
CA PRO A 115 -4.97 -18.27 -14.47
C PRO A 115 -6.46 -17.95 -14.61
N ASP A 116 -7.33 -18.92 -14.35
CA ASP A 116 -8.79 -18.75 -14.40
C ASP A 116 -9.38 -18.25 -13.06
N PHE A 117 -8.52 -17.98 -12.07
CA PHE A 117 -8.96 -17.43 -10.79
C PHE A 117 -9.24 -15.92 -10.94
N SER A 118 -10.47 -15.53 -10.67
CA SER A 118 -10.93 -14.14 -10.66
C SER A 118 -11.70 -13.82 -9.38
N LEU A 119 -11.63 -12.57 -8.95
CA LEU A 119 -12.34 -12.04 -7.79
C LEU A 119 -13.04 -10.74 -8.18
N ASP A 120 -14.27 -10.55 -7.72
CA ASP A 120 -15.07 -9.38 -8.12
C ASP A 120 -14.51 -8.04 -7.61
N ASN A 121 -13.71 -8.07 -6.55
CA ASN A 121 -13.18 -6.87 -5.87
C ASN A 121 -11.66 -6.90 -5.66
N ALA A 122 -10.95 -7.73 -6.42
CA ALA A 122 -9.49 -7.78 -6.38
C ALA A 122 -8.93 -8.13 -7.76
N TYR A 123 -7.72 -7.66 -8.02
CA TYR A 123 -6.98 -8.05 -9.21
C TYR A 123 -6.30 -9.41 -8.98
N THR A 124 -6.00 -10.12 -10.05
CA THR A 124 -5.25 -11.38 -9.99
C THR A 124 -4.02 -11.33 -10.88
N ALA A 125 -2.95 -11.99 -10.44
CA ALA A 125 -1.69 -12.09 -11.16
C ALA A 125 -1.06 -13.47 -10.94
N VAL A 126 -0.34 -13.97 -11.95
CA VAL A 126 0.24 -15.34 -11.94
C VAL A 126 1.70 -15.36 -11.47
N SER A 127 2.35 -14.21 -11.40
CA SER A 127 3.72 -14.05 -10.93
C SER A 127 3.92 -12.72 -10.20
N MET A 128 4.97 -12.64 -9.38
CA MET A 128 5.34 -11.40 -8.68
C MET A 128 5.65 -10.27 -9.65
N GLU A 129 6.31 -10.55 -10.78
CA GLU A 129 6.64 -9.58 -11.82
C GLU A 129 5.37 -9.00 -12.44
N SER A 130 4.42 -9.86 -12.83
CA SER A 130 3.15 -9.41 -13.40
C SER A 130 2.29 -8.63 -12.39
N ALA A 131 2.34 -8.99 -11.10
CA ALA A 131 1.66 -8.25 -10.05
C ALA A 131 2.24 -6.85 -9.84
N ILE A 132 3.57 -6.72 -9.85
CA ILE A 132 4.23 -5.42 -9.73
C ILE A 132 3.96 -4.56 -10.97
N GLU A 133 4.03 -5.12 -12.18
CA GLU A 133 3.69 -4.39 -13.39
C GLU A 133 2.26 -3.87 -13.34
N LEU A 134 1.30 -4.70 -12.92
CA LEU A 134 -0.08 -4.29 -12.73
C LEU A 134 -0.18 -3.17 -11.69
N ALA A 135 0.43 -3.34 -10.51
CA ALA A 135 0.40 -2.33 -9.44
C ALA A 135 1.00 -0.98 -9.87
N GLN A 136 2.06 -0.98 -10.66
CA GLN A 136 2.66 0.25 -11.19
C GLN A 136 1.68 1.00 -12.11
N ASN A 137 0.83 0.29 -12.84
CA ASN A 137 -0.15 0.84 -13.77
C ASN A 137 -1.51 1.19 -13.15
N LEU A 138 -1.81 0.71 -11.94
CA LEU A 138 -2.99 1.15 -11.19
C LEU A 138 -2.90 2.64 -10.81
N GLY A 139 -4.05 3.25 -10.49
CA GLY A 139 -4.11 4.64 -10.03
C GLY A 139 -3.42 4.85 -8.68
N GLY A 140 -3.44 6.10 -8.20
CA GLY A 140 -2.88 6.46 -6.89
C GLY A 140 -1.35 6.67 -6.89
N GLU A 141 -0.87 7.26 -5.81
CA GLU A 141 0.56 7.60 -5.59
C GLU A 141 1.17 6.82 -4.41
N GLY A 142 0.37 5.97 -3.75
CA GLY A 142 0.81 5.16 -2.62
C GLY A 142 1.82 4.07 -3.01
N PRO A 143 2.55 3.51 -2.04
CA PRO A 143 3.49 2.43 -2.27
C PRO A 143 2.79 1.11 -2.63
N ILE A 144 3.58 0.18 -3.16
CA ILE A 144 3.19 -1.22 -3.32
C ILE A 144 3.63 -1.96 -2.06
N TRP A 145 2.69 -2.63 -1.39
CA TRP A 145 2.91 -3.42 -0.18
C TRP A 145 2.86 -4.90 -0.47
N ILE A 146 3.93 -5.62 -0.14
CA ILE A 146 3.97 -7.08 -0.11
C ILE A 146 3.53 -7.53 1.29
N CYS A 147 2.36 -8.17 1.38
CA CYS A 147 1.69 -8.50 2.65
C CYS A 147 1.61 -10.03 2.93
N GLY A 148 2.30 -10.84 2.14
CA GLY A 148 2.46 -12.27 2.39
C GLY A 148 1.49 -13.18 1.64
N GLY A 149 1.40 -14.48 1.94
CA GLY A 149 2.15 -15.23 2.95
C GLY A 149 3.57 -15.66 2.51
N PRO A 150 4.13 -16.77 3.06
CA PRO A 150 5.54 -17.14 2.92
C PRO A 150 6.11 -17.09 1.50
N ALA A 151 5.40 -17.68 0.52
CA ALA A 151 5.86 -17.72 -0.86
C ALA A 151 5.87 -16.33 -1.53
N VAL A 152 4.92 -15.46 -1.15
CA VAL A 152 4.84 -14.09 -1.65
C VAL A 152 5.93 -13.23 -1.03
N TYR A 153 6.17 -13.37 0.28
CA TYR A 153 7.31 -12.73 0.93
C TYR A 153 8.64 -13.17 0.30
N GLN A 154 8.81 -14.47 0.04
CA GLN A 154 10.03 -14.97 -0.60
C GLN A 154 10.23 -14.40 -2.00
N ALA A 155 9.18 -14.34 -2.82
CA ALA A 155 9.26 -13.75 -4.16
C ALA A 155 9.46 -12.23 -4.14
N GLY A 156 8.93 -11.55 -3.12
CA GLY A 156 9.01 -10.11 -2.97
C GLY A 156 10.29 -9.61 -2.30
N MET A 157 10.99 -10.45 -1.54
CA MET A 157 12.21 -10.13 -0.82
C MET A 157 13.25 -9.40 -1.69
N PRO A 158 13.66 -9.91 -2.87
CA PRO A 158 14.65 -9.24 -3.72
C PRO A 158 14.19 -7.89 -4.32
N LEU A 159 12.89 -7.59 -4.27
CA LEU A 159 12.28 -6.43 -4.93
C LEU A 159 11.94 -5.30 -3.95
N ALA A 160 11.72 -5.64 -2.69
CA ALA A 160 11.39 -4.67 -1.65
C ALA A 160 12.60 -3.78 -1.31
N GLU A 161 12.33 -2.48 -1.20
CA GLU A 161 13.28 -1.44 -0.80
C GLU A 161 13.34 -1.30 0.73
N LYS A 162 12.18 -1.45 1.39
CA LYS A 162 12.05 -1.38 2.85
C LYS A 162 11.22 -2.53 3.39
N LEU A 163 11.57 -2.95 4.59
CA LEU A 163 10.82 -3.92 5.39
C LEU A 163 10.32 -3.24 6.66
N TYR A 164 8.99 -3.25 6.82
CA TYR A 164 8.27 -2.84 8.01
C TYR A 164 7.95 -4.11 8.80
N LEU A 165 8.68 -4.35 9.88
CA LEU A 165 8.59 -5.62 10.62
C LEU A 165 8.11 -5.37 12.04
N THR A 166 6.99 -6.00 12.41
CA THR A 166 6.66 -6.20 13.82
C THR A 166 7.35 -7.48 14.31
N GLN A 167 8.42 -7.32 15.07
CA GLN A 167 9.14 -8.43 15.68
C GLN A 167 8.55 -8.72 17.06
N VAL A 168 7.84 -9.83 17.20
CA VAL A 168 7.29 -10.30 18.48
C VAL A 168 8.36 -11.12 19.21
N TYR A 169 8.64 -10.76 20.46
CA TYR A 169 9.64 -11.41 21.33
C TYR A 169 9.03 -12.61 22.04
N ASP A 170 8.63 -13.58 21.23
CA ASP A 170 8.13 -14.88 21.67
C ASP A 170 8.57 -15.95 20.67
N GLU A 171 8.61 -17.21 21.09
CA GLU A 171 8.81 -18.35 20.21
C GLU A 171 7.50 -19.15 20.14
N VAL A 172 6.90 -19.20 18.94
CA VAL A 172 5.61 -19.85 18.74
C VAL A 172 5.75 -21.02 17.77
N GLU A 173 4.97 -22.08 18.01
CA GLU A 173 4.81 -23.14 17.02
C GLU A 173 4.04 -22.61 15.82
N GLY A 174 4.70 -22.61 14.65
CA GLY A 174 4.16 -22.06 13.41
C GLY A 174 4.17 -23.06 12.27
N VAL A 175 3.19 -22.93 11.37
CA VAL A 175 3.10 -23.71 10.12
C VAL A 175 3.66 -22.94 8.91
N ALA A 176 3.96 -21.65 9.11
CA ALA A 176 4.41 -20.73 8.09
C ALA A 176 5.46 -19.81 8.71
N PHE A 177 6.56 -19.58 7.98
CA PHE A 177 7.68 -18.78 8.46
C PHE A 177 7.99 -17.66 7.47
N PHE A 178 8.32 -16.49 8.00
CA PHE A 178 8.87 -15.38 7.23
C PHE A 178 10.27 -15.76 6.74
N PRO A 179 10.63 -15.49 5.47
CA PRO A 179 11.98 -15.75 4.98
C PRO A 179 13.01 -15.00 5.81
N ASP A 180 14.24 -15.52 5.94
CA ASP A 180 15.26 -14.82 6.71
C ASP A 180 15.64 -13.52 5.99
N TRP A 181 15.42 -12.40 6.66
CA TRP A 181 15.62 -11.05 6.12
C TRP A 181 16.94 -10.44 6.57
N ARG A 182 17.60 -11.02 7.58
CA ARG A 182 18.70 -10.36 8.31
C ARG A 182 19.90 -10.03 7.42
N ALA A 183 20.13 -10.81 6.37
CA ALA A 183 21.18 -10.56 5.39
C ALA A 183 20.79 -9.47 4.37
N ASP A 184 19.52 -9.45 3.95
CA ASP A 184 19.01 -8.50 2.95
C ASP A 184 18.74 -7.12 3.56
N PHE A 185 18.16 -7.07 4.75
CA PHE A 185 17.67 -5.89 5.45
C PHE A 185 18.48 -5.65 6.74
N ALA A 186 19.74 -5.25 6.56
CA ALA A 186 20.71 -5.14 7.65
C ALA A 186 20.76 -3.75 8.32
N VAL A 187 20.12 -2.73 7.74
CA VAL A 187 20.19 -1.34 8.24
C VAL A 187 18.86 -0.97 8.88
N GLU A 188 18.88 -0.76 10.19
CA GLU A 188 17.74 -0.24 10.96
C GLU A 188 17.62 1.27 10.72
N LEU A 189 16.48 1.72 10.19
CA LEU A 189 16.14 3.12 10.01
C LEU A 189 15.33 3.68 11.18
N ASP A 190 14.49 2.84 11.77
CA ASP A 190 13.64 3.21 12.89
C ASP A 190 13.29 1.96 13.73
N ARG A 191 13.11 2.18 15.03
CA ARG A 191 12.68 1.17 15.99
C ARG A 191 11.79 1.81 17.04
N ARG A 192 10.65 1.16 17.28
CA ARG A 192 9.74 1.50 18.37
C ARG A 192 9.39 0.26 19.15
N ASP A 193 9.88 0.17 20.38
CA ASP A 193 9.56 -0.90 21.31
C ASP A 193 8.18 -0.66 21.95
N SER A 194 7.40 -1.72 22.13
CA SER A 194 6.09 -1.70 22.78
C SER A 194 5.79 -3.05 23.42
N SER A 195 4.69 -3.12 24.16
CA SER A 195 4.22 -4.35 24.81
C SER A 195 2.75 -4.23 25.17
N ASP A 196 2.06 -5.37 25.24
CA ASP A 196 0.76 -5.50 25.89
C ASP A 196 0.84 -6.49 27.08
N GLU A 197 -0.31 -6.95 27.59
CA GLU A 197 -0.38 -7.89 28.71
C GLU A 197 0.25 -9.27 28.40
N ASN A 198 0.36 -9.64 27.13
CA ASN A 198 0.76 -10.97 26.67
C ASN A 198 2.10 -10.98 25.93
N TYR A 199 2.43 -9.91 25.21
CA TYR A 199 3.57 -9.87 24.29
C TYR A 199 4.40 -8.61 24.44
N SER A 200 5.73 -8.76 24.32
CA SER A 200 6.66 -7.67 24.03
C SER A 200 7.04 -7.71 22.55
N TYR A 201 7.14 -6.56 21.91
CA TYR A 201 7.41 -6.49 20.47
C TYR A 201 8.07 -5.17 20.07
N SER A 202 8.66 -5.14 18.90
CA SER A 202 9.18 -3.91 18.29
C SER A 202 8.67 -3.73 16.87
N PHE A 203 8.28 -2.51 16.55
CA PHE A 203 8.09 -2.07 15.17
C PHE A 203 9.44 -1.61 14.63
N LEU A 204 9.93 -2.28 13.60
CA LEU A 204 11.20 -1.99 12.93
C LEU A 204 10.92 -1.48 11.52
N VAL A 205 11.67 -0.47 11.10
CA VAL A 205 11.78 -0.10 9.68
C VAL A 205 13.20 -0.38 9.25
N LEU A 206 13.36 -1.33 8.34
CA LEU A 206 14.67 -1.79 7.87
C LEU A 206 14.82 -1.44 6.39
N THR A 207 16.05 -1.15 5.98
CA THR A 207 16.45 -0.99 4.58
C THR A 207 17.59 -1.95 4.25
N ARG A 208 17.84 -2.12 2.96
CA ARG A 208 18.92 -2.96 2.47
C ARG A 208 20.29 -2.50 2.98
N GLY A 209 21.15 -3.47 3.30
CA GLY A 209 22.58 -3.21 3.50
C GLY A 209 23.27 -2.94 2.15
N ASN A 210 24.11 -1.90 2.11
CA ASN A 210 24.94 -1.60 0.94
C ASN A 210 26.03 -2.65 0.71
#